data_AF-A0A7K1LDC8-F1
#
_entry.id   AF-A0A7K1LDC8-F1
#
_cell.length_a   1.000
_cell.length_b   1.000
_cell.length_c   1.000
_cell.angle_alpha   90.00
_cell.angle_beta   90.00
_cell.angle_gamma   90.00
#
_symmetry.space_group_name_H-M   'P 1'
#
loop_
_entity.id
_entity.type
_entity.pdbx_description
1 polymer ?
#
loop_
_entity_poly.entity_id
_entity_poly.type
_entity_poly.pdbx_seq_one_letter_code
_entity_poly.pdbx_strand_id
1 'polypeptide(L)'
;MQPLQPMPPAPASAEGPKGILWAFVPFLTFGFGTPFSFLYAALRRGSRNLGVTAAGYGIALVGCLALTSSDEVVPVAFGTMLTMMLWVAGTAHAFAVRSSVFPRELPRNRINQHAIEVAKYRRTLREEARALAAEDPALAHELRIGRPDAPRTYDDGGLVDVNHAPGEIIAALPGMDAELAERVVRLRDTQGPFVSAEELAVNADLPPDIVPQLSEYSIFLP
;
A
#
# COMPACT_ATOMS: atom_id res chain seq x y z
N MET A 1 -20.03 -10.47 -12.54
CA MET A 1 -18.70 -10.04 -12.08
C MET A 1 -18.74 -8.52 -12.07
N GLN A 2 -18.75 -7.87 -10.90
CA GLN A 2 -18.65 -6.41 -10.84
C GLN A 2 -17.32 -5.98 -11.49
N PRO A 3 -17.32 -5.03 -12.43
CA PRO A 3 -16.06 -4.52 -12.96
C PRO A 3 -15.26 -3.94 -11.80
N LEU A 4 -14.01 -4.40 -11.67
CA LEU A 4 -13.07 -3.88 -10.67
C LEU A 4 -12.99 -2.36 -10.85
N GLN A 5 -13.50 -1.61 -9.88
CA GLN A 5 -13.45 -0.15 -9.94
C GLN A 5 -11.98 0.30 -9.98
N PRO A 6 -11.62 1.29 -10.82
CA PRO A 6 -10.24 1.74 -10.94
C PRO A 6 -9.71 2.21 -9.58
N MET A 7 -8.78 1.47 -9.00
CA MET A 7 -8.06 1.92 -7.81
C MET A 7 -7.01 2.95 -8.24
N PRO A 8 -6.78 4.01 -7.44
CA PRO A 8 -5.60 4.85 -7.60
C PRO A 8 -4.35 3.96 -7.67
N PRO A 9 -3.37 4.28 -8.53
CA PRO A 9 -2.16 3.49 -8.64
C PRO A 9 -1.49 3.37 -7.26
N ALA A 10 -1.08 2.16 -6.90
CA ALA A 10 -0.34 1.94 -5.67
C ALA A 10 0.92 2.83 -5.68
N PRO A 11 1.29 3.45 -4.53
CA PRO A 11 2.42 4.36 -4.49
C PRO A 11 3.68 3.63 -4.98
N ALA A 12 4.33 4.19 -5.99
CA ALA A 12 5.62 3.71 -6.47
C ALA A 12 6.61 3.67 -5.30
N SER A 13 7.43 2.62 -5.22
CA SER A 13 8.46 2.47 -4.19
C SER A 13 9.60 3.47 -4.40
N ALA A 14 9.35 4.74 -4.12
CA ALA A 14 10.29 5.84 -4.31
C ALA A 14 11.18 6.08 -3.07
N GLU A 15 11.58 5.03 -2.35
CA GLU A 15 12.70 5.19 -1.42
C GLU A 15 13.98 4.72 -2.10
N GLY A 16 14.82 5.69 -2.42
CA GLY A 16 16.21 5.49 -2.84
C GLY A 16 16.99 4.66 -1.82
N PRO A 17 18.23 4.27 -2.16
CA PRO A 17 18.96 3.18 -1.51
C PRO A 17 19.46 3.50 -0.09
N LYS A 18 18.55 3.71 0.87
CA LYS A 18 18.90 3.77 2.28
C LYS A 18 19.49 2.41 2.68
N GLY A 19 20.71 2.42 3.18
CA GLY A 19 21.40 1.21 3.63
C GLY A 19 22.20 0.44 2.58
N ILE A 20 22.59 1.05 1.45
CA ILE A 20 23.54 0.41 0.50
C ILE A 20 25.02 0.65 0.89
N LEU A 21 25.32 1.77 1.56
CA LEU A 21 26.71 2.20 1.82
C LEU A 21 27.55 1.13 2.55
N TRP A 22 26.98 0.42 3.53
CA TRP A 22 27.71 -0.62 4.28
C TRP A 22 28.08 -1.84 3.40
N ALA A 23 27.27 -2.16 2.38
CA ALA A 23 27.52 -3.27 1.47
C ALA A 23 28.61 -2.94 0.42
N PHE A 24 28.92 -1.65 0.22
CA PHE A 24 30.06 -1.20 -0.57
C PHE A 24 31.38 -1.17 0.20
N VAL A 25 31.36 -1.26 1.53
CA VAL A 25 32.59 -1.23 2.34
C VAL A 25 33.59 -2.31 1.91
N PRO A 26 33.22 -3.59 1.73
CA PRO A 26 34.15 -4.61 1.22
C PRO A 26 34.74 -4.24 -0.16
N PHE A 27 33.92 -3.67 -1.04
CA PHE A 27 34.35 -3.29 -2.38
C PHE A 27 35.37 -2.14 -2.34
N LEU A 28 35.05 -1.05 -1.64
CA LEU A 28 35.87 0.17 -1.55
C LEU A 28 37.17 -0.03 -0.78
N THR A 29 37.21 -1.02 0.11
CA THR A 29 38.38 -1.34 0.92
C THR A 29 39.16 -2.53 0.39
N PHE A 30 38.92 -2.98 -0.84
CA PHE A 30 39.59 -4.15 -1.43
C PHE A 30 39.52 -5.42 -0.54
N GLY A 31 38.39 -5.62 0.14
CA GLY A 31 38.10 -6.79 0.97
C GLY A 31 38.45 -6.64 2.45
N PHE A 32 39.28 -5.67 2.83
CA PHE A 32 39.70 -5.46 4.23
C PHE A 32 38.55 -5.07 5.16
N GLY A 33 37.55 -4.37 4.64
CA GLY A 33 36.38 -3.91 5.38
C GLY A 33 35.28 -4.96 5.56
N THR A 34 35.43 -6.16 4.98
CA THR A 34 34.44 -7.24 5.06
C THR A 34 34.07 -7.61 6.50
N PRO A 35 35.01 -7.85 7.43
CA PRO A 35 34.67 -8.21 8.81
C PRO A 35 33.84 -7.13 9.51
N PHE A 36 34.21 -5.86 9.30
CA PHE A 36 33.53 -4.71 9.91
C PHE A 36 32.13 -4.48 9.32
N SER A 37 31.97 -4.69 8.02
CA SER A 37 30.68 -4.62 7.32
C SER A 37 29.70 -5.66 7.89
N PHE A 38 30.15 -6.91 8.04
CA PHE A 38 29.32 -7.98 8.62
C PHE A 38 29.12 -7.82 10.14
N LEU A 39 30.09 -7.27 10.87
CA LEU A 39 29.93 -6.95 12.29
C LEU A 39 28.87 -5.86 12.52
N TYR A 40 28.91 -4.79 11.71
CA TYR A 40 27.89 -3.76 11.70
C TYR A 40 26.50 -4.38 11.41
N ALA A 41 26.40 -5.25 10.40
CA ALA A 41 25.16 -5.95 10.08
C ALA A 41 24.68 -6.87 11.22
N ALA A 42 25.60 -7.55 11.90
CA ALA A 42 25.30 -8.42 13.04
C ALA A 42 24.75 -7.65 14.23
N LEU A 43 25.39 -6.53 14.61
CA LEU A 43 24.95 -5.67 15.70
C LEU A 43 23.58 -5.03 15.38
N ARG A 44 23.41 -4.54 14.15
CA ARG A 44 22.15 -3.91 13.72
C ARG A 44 20.97 -4.87 13.69
N ARG A 45 21.19 -6.13 13.32
CA ARG A 45 20.13 -7.15 13.21
C ARG A 45 20.02 -8.06 14.44
N GLY A 46 20.93 -7.93 15.42
CA GLY A 46 21.03 -8.87 16.54
C GLY A 46 21.27 -10.32 16.11
N SER A 47 21.93 -10.56 14.97
CA SER A 47 22.05 -11.89 14.35
C SER A 47 23.36 -12.58 14.71
N ARG A 48 23.27 -13.71 15.42
CA ARG A 48 24.44 -14.55 15.75
C ARG A 48 25.13 -15.09 14.50
N ASN A 49 24.38 -15.49 13.48
CA ASN A 49 24.94 -16.01 12.23
C ASN A 49 25.80 -14.95 11.52
N LEU A 50 25.32 -13.70 11.47
CA LEU A 50 26.10 -12.59 10.89
C LEU A 50 27.37 -12.31 11.69
N GLY A 51 27.30 -12.44 13.02
CA GLY A 51 28.46 -12.34 13.90
C GLY A 51 29.50 -13.44 13.63
N VAL A 52 29.06 -14.68 13.43
CA VAL A 52 29.94 -15.81 13.05
C VAL A 52 30.59 -15.55 11.68
N THR A 53 29.84 -15.09 10.68
CA THR A 53 30.44 -14.71 9.39
C THR A 53 31.44 -13.56 9.53
N ALA A 54 31.18 -12.56 10.36
CA ALA A 54 32.13 -11.47 10.61
C ALA A 54 33.44 -11.99 11.22
N ALA A 55 33.35 -12.87 12.22
CA ALA A 55 34.51 -13.52 12.83
C ALA A 55 35.27 -14.39 11.82
N GLY A 56 34.56 -15.18 11.00
CA GLY A 56 35.14 -16.00 9.95
C GLY A 56 35.94 -15.20 8.93
N TYR A 57 35.37 -14.10 8.41
CA TYR A 57 36.09 -13.19 7.52
C TYR A 57 37.27 -12.51 8.21
N GLY A 58 37.14 -12.14 9.49
CA GLY A 58 38.23 -11.55 10.28
C GLY A 58 39.42 -12.50 10.44
N ILE A 59 39.16 -13.75 10.84
CA ILE A 59 40.18 -14.79 11.00
C ILE A 59 40.84 -15.09 9.65
N ALA A 60 40.05 -15.24 8.58
CA ALA A 60 40.57 -15.50 7.25
C ALA A 60 41.44 -14.34 6.73
N LEU A 61 41.05 -13.08 7.00
CA LEU A 61 41.84 -11.90 6.65
C LEU A 61 43.18 -11.88 7.39
N VAL A 62 43.19 -12.13 8.70
CA VAL A 62 44.44 -12.20 9.49
C VAL A 62 45.36 -13.31 8.98
N GLY A 63 44.80 -14.48 8.66
CA GLY A 63 45.56 -15.59 8.07
C GLY A 63 46.18 -15.24 6.71
N CYS A 64 45.43 -14.56 5.85
CA CYS A 64 45.95 -14.08 4.57
C CYS A 64 47.07 -13.05 4.78
N LEU A 65 46.91 -12.13 5.74
CA LEU A 65 47.93 -11.13 6.04
C LEU A 65 49.23 -11.74 6.56
N ALA A 66 49.13 -12.76 7.42
CA ALA A 66 50.29 -13.50 7.91
C ALA A 66 51.04 -14.23 6.78
N LEU A 67 50.32 -14.77 5.80
CA LEU A 67 50.93 -15.37 4.60
C LEU A 67 51.64 -14.32 3.74
N THR A 68 51.02 -13.15 3.55
CA THR A 68 51.62 -12.05 2.77
C THR A 68 52.80 -11.37 3.46
N SER A 69 52.94 -11.52 4.78
CA SER A 69 54.09 -11.00 5.54
C SER A 69 55.26 -11.96 5.64
N SER A 70 55.22 -13.09 4.93
CA SER A 70 56.31 -14.08 4.91
C SER A 70 57.46 -13.62 4.00
N ASP A 71 58.68 -14.06 4.30
CA ASP A 71 59.86 -13.78 3.45
C ASP A 71 59.95 -14.70 2.21
N GLU A 72 59.13 -15.76 2.18
CA GLU A 72 59.10 -16.74 1.09
C GLU A 72 58.07 -16.36 0.00
N VAL A 73 58.47 -16.53 -1.27
CA VAL A 73 57.63 -16.16 -2.43
C VAL A 73 56.33 -16.97 -2.50
N VAL A 74 56.37 -18.26 -2.17
CA VAL A 74 55.21 -19.16 -2.32
C VAL A 74 54.07 -18.82 -1.35
N PRO A 75 54.31 -18.68 -0.03
CA PRO A 75 53.29 -18.20 0.91
C PRO A 75 52.72 -16.82 0.55
N VAL A 76 53.58 -15.89 0.11
CA VAL A 76 53.14 -14.54 -0.30
C VAL A 76 52.19 -14.62 -1.48
N ALA A 77 52.54 -15.34 -2.55
CA ALA A 77 51.69 -15.52 -3.72
C ALA A 77 50.34 -16.15 -3.37
N PHE A 78 50.35 -17.17 -2.50
CA PHE A 78 49.14 -17.83 -2.03
C PHE A 78 48.25 -16.89 -1.18
N GLY A 79 48.84 -16.12 -0.26
CA GLY A 79 48.13 -15.12 0.55
C GLY A 79 47.52 -13.99 -0.29
N THR A 80 48.23 -13.51 -1.31
CA THR A 80 47.70 -12.52 -2.26
C THR A 80 46.51 -13.08 -3.05
N MET A 81 46.63 -14.31 -3.57
CA MET A 81 45.54 -14.98 -4.30
C MET A 81 44.28 -15.12 -3.41
N LEU A 82 44.44 -15.60 -2.18
CA LEU A 82 43.33 -15.74 -1.23
C LEU A 82 42.69 -14.39 -0.91
N THR A 83 43.48 -13.33 -0.72
CA THR A 83 42.97 -11.98 -0.47
C THR A 83 42.07 -11.50 -1.61
N MET A 84 42.46 -11.74 -2.87
CA MET A 84 41.63 -11.41 -4.03
C MET A 84 40.32 -12.22 -4.06
N MET A 85 40.36 -13.51 -3.73
CA MET A 85 39.15 -14.34 -3.62
C MET A 85 38.22 -13.85 -2.49
N LEU A 86 38.78 -13.51 -1.34
CA LEU A 86 38.05 -12.96 -0.19
C LEU A 86 37.39 -11.62 -0.55
N TRP A 87 38.05 -10.77 -1.34
CA TRP A 87 37.48 -9.49 -1.78
C TRP A 87 36.24 -9.69 -2.66
N VAL A 88 36.33 -10.54 -3.69
CA VAL A 88 35.20 -10.85 -4.58
C VAL A 88 34.07 -11.53 -3.80
N ALA A 89 34.39 -12.55 -3.01
CA ALA A 89 33.42 -13.29 -2.22
C ALA A 89 32.74 -12.41 -1.15
N GLY A 90 33.52 -11.60 -0.42
CA GLY A 90 33.02 -10.68 0.60
C GLY A 90 32.09 -9.62 0.03
N THR A 91 32.43 -9.06 -1.14
CA THR A 91 31.58 -8.11 -1.85
C THR A 91 30.27 -8.76 -2.30
N ALA A 92 30.33 -9.89 -3.01
CA ALA A 92 29.15 -10.60 -3.47
C ALA A 92 28.23 -11.01 -2.30
N HIS A 93 28.81 -11.49 -1.20
CA HIS A 93 28.08 -11.91 -0.01
C HIS A 93 27.40 -10.73 0.70
N ALA A 94 28.07 -9.57 0.80
CA ALA A 94 27.47 -8.37 1.39
C ALA A 94 26.23 -7.89 0.60
N PHE A 95 26.28 -7.95 -0.74
CA PHE A 95 25.12 -7.65 -1.57
C PHE A 95 24.00 -8.69 -1.44
N ALA A 96 24.34 -9.98 -1.39
CA ALA A 96 23.35 -11.06 -1.22
C ALA A 96 22.60 -10.97 0.12
N VAL A 97 23.30 -10.61 1.20
CA VAL A 97 22.74 -10.50 2.55
C VAL A 97 22.02 -9.18 2.78
N ARG A 98 22.22 -8.17 1.92
CA ARG A 98 21.64 -6.83 2.06
C ARG A 98 20.13 -6.83 2.29
N SER A 99 19.37 -7.57 1.49
CA SER A 99 17.91 -7.64 1.61
C SER A 99 17.44 -8.19 2.95
N SER A 100 18.27 -8.98 3.63
CA SER A 100 17.98 -9.53 4.94
C SER A 100 18.32 -8.57 6.08
N VAL A 101 19.34 -7.71 5.89
CA VAL A 101 19.78 -6.69 6.88
C VAL A 101 18.95 -5.41 6.75
N PHE A 102 18.51 -5.08 5.54
CA PHE A 102 17.59 -3.99 5.25
C PHE A 102 16.40 -4.56 4.45
N PRO A 103 15.44 -5.21 5.12
CA PRO A 103 14.21 -5.64 4.46
C PRO A 103 13.51 -4.42 3.85
N ARG A 104 12.93 -4.61 2.66
CA ARG A 104 12.02 -3.63 2.06
C ARG A 104 10.69 -3.68 2.82
N GLU A 105 10.67 -3.16 4.04
CA GLU A 105 9.41 -2.93 4.74
C GLU A 105 8.74 -1.73 4.05
N LEU A 106 7.57 -1.94 3.42
CA LEU A 106 6.67 -0.81 3.21
C LEU A 106 6.34 -0.30 4.62
N PRO A 107 6.70 0.94 4.98
CA PRO A 107 6.41 1.44 6.32
C PRO A 107 4.89 1.36 6.53
N ARG A 108 4.43 0.80 7.67
CA ARG A 108 2.98 0.77 8.02
C ARG A 108 2.30 2.13 7.84
N ASN A 109 3.05 3.22 8.08
CA ASN A 109 2.63 4.59 7.81
C ASN A 109 2.18 4.79 6.35
N ARG A 110 2.88 4.24 5.36
CA ARG A 110 2.52 4.38 3.94
C ARG A 110 1.27 3.60 3.55
N ILE A 111 1.05 2.41 4.12
CA ILE A 111 -0.19 1.66 3.90
C ILE A 111 -1.37 2.49 4.40
N ASN A 112 -1.23 3.09 5.58
CA ASN A 112 -2.25 3.99 6.13
C ASN A 112 -2.42 5.26 5.28
N GLN A 113 -1.33 5.87 4.80
CA GLN A 113 -1.38 7.04 3.90
C GLN A 113 -2.12 6.71 2.61
N HIS A 114 -1.81 5.57 1.98
CA HIS A 114 -2.51 5.13 0.78
C HIS A 114 -4.00 4.87 1.05
N ALA A 115 -4.35 4.25 2.18
CA ALA A 115 -5.76 4.08 2.56
C ALA A 115 -6.48 5.43 2.71
N ILE A 116 -5.83 6.44 3.29
CA ILE A 116 -6.35 7.80 3.40
C ILE A 116 -6.51 8.45 2.02
N GLU A 117 -5.52 8.31 1.13
CA GLU A 117 -5.57 8.83 -0.24
C GLU A 117 -6.72 8.21 -1.05
N VAL A 118 -6.91 6.89 -0.96
CA VAL A 118 -8.02 6.18 -1.60
C VAL A 118 -9.37 6.67 -1.06
N ALA A 119 -9.50 6.84 0.26
CA ALA A 119 -10.73 7.34 0.86
C ALA A 119 -11.05 8.78 0.42
N LYS A 120 -10.04 9.66 0.36
CA LYS A 120 -10.19 11.03 -0.14
C LYS A 120 -10.59 11.05 -1.61
N TYR A 121 -9.93 10.24 -2.45
CA TYR A 121 -10.25 10.15 -3.87
C TYR A 121 -11.68 9.64 -4.11
N ARG A 122 -12.14 8.66 -3.35
CA ARG A 122 -13.54 8.21 -3.43
C ARG A 122 -14.52 9.32 -3.09
N ARG A 123 -14.22 10.12 -2.06
CA ARG A 123 -15.05 11.27 -1.70
C ARG A 123 -15.09 12.33 -2.80
N THR A 124 -13.96 12.66 -3.43
CA THR A 124 -13.95 13.62 -4.54
C THR A 124 -14.79 13.14 -5.72
N LEU A 125 -14.75 11.84 -6.05
CA LEU A 125 -15.63 11.28 -7.09
C LEU A 125 -17.12 11.43 -6.78
N ARG A 126 -17.54 11.28 -5.51
CA ARG A 126 -18.94 11.51 -5.12
C ARG A 126 -19.33 12.98 -5.23
N GLU A 127 -18.43 13.89 -4.84
CA GLU A 127 -18.65 15.33 -4.95
C GLU A 127 -18.78 15.75 -6.43
N GLU A 128 -17.91 15.25 -7.30
CA GLU A 128 -17.98 15.47 -8.76
C GLU A 128 -19.27 14.90 -9.37
N ALA A 129 -19.65 13.67 -8.99
CA ALA A 129 -20.87 13.04 -9.46
C ALA A 129 -22.13 13.80 -9.04
N ARG A 130 -22.18 14.33 -7.80
CA ARG A 130 -23.28 15.18 -7.33
C ARG A 130 -23.33 16.52 -8.07
N ALA A 131 -22.17 17.15 -8.30
CA ALA A 131 -22.11 18.39 -9.06
C ALA A 131 -22.65 18.18 -10.48
N LEU A 132 -22.21 17.11 -11.15
CA LEU A 132 -22.70 16.73 -12.48
C LEU A 132 -24.21 16.49 -12.49
N ALA A 133 -24.74 15.77 -11.51
CA ALA A 133 -26.17 15.51 -11.39
C ALA A 133 -27.01 16.76 -11.11
N ALA A 134 -26.46 17.73 -10.37
CA ALA A 134 -27.12 19.00 -10.11
C ALA A 134 -27.16 19.90 -11.37
N GLU A 135 -26.12 19.83 -12.20
CA GLU A 135 -26.03 20.58 -13.46
C GLU A 135 -26.88 19.96 -14.58
N ASP A 136 -26.82 18.63 -14.74
CA ASP A 136 -27.53 17.89 -15.79
C ASP A 136 -28.06 16.53 -15.26
N PRO A 137 -29.30 16.50 -14.72
CA PRO A 137 -29.92 15.27 -14.23
C PRO A 137 -30.14 14.23 -15.33
N ALA A 138 -30.36 14.64 -16.59
CA ALA A 138 -30.56 13.72 -17.69
C ALA A 138 -29.27 12.96 -18.00
N LEU A 139 -28.14 13.67 -18.04
CA LEU A 139 -26.82 13.05 -18.19
C LEU A 139 -26.48 12.13 -17.01
N ALA A 140 -26.83 12.49 -15.77
CA ALA A 140 -26.63 11.62 -14.62
C ALA A 140 -27.37 10.29 -14.74
N HIS A 141 -28.60 10.31 -15.28
CA HIS A 141 -29.37 9.11 -15.60
C HIS A 141 -28.72 8.28 -16.72
N GLU A 142 -28.23 8.91 -17.79
CA GLU A 142 -27.50 8.22 -18.87
C GLU A 142 -26.22 7.55 -18.36
N LEU A 143 -25.48 8.22 -17.47
CA LEU A 143 -24.25 7.71 -16.85
C LEU A 143 -24.52 6.70 -15.73
N ARG A 144 -25.78 6.52 -15.32
CA ARG A 144 -26.21 5.58 -14.26
C ARG A 144 -25.54 5.89 -12.91
N ILE A 145 -25.44 7.18 -12.59
CA ILE A 145 -24.96 7.64 -11.28
C ILE A 145 -25.91 7.10 -10.21
N GLY A 146 -25.36 6.54 -9.14
CA GLY A 146 -26.13 5.96 -8.06
C GLY A 146 -26.71 4.56 -8.33
N ARG A 147 -26.43 3.95 -9.49
CA ARG A 147 -27.01 2.66 -9.90
C ARG A 147 -25.96 1.56 -10.03
N PRO A 148 -25.45 1.01 -8.91
CA PRO A 148 -24.46 -0.08 -8.95
C PRO A 148 -25.04 -1.41 -9.45
N ASP A 149 -26.37 -1.53 -9.51
CA ASP A 149 -27.11 -2.67 -10.08
C ASP A 149 -27.05 -2.72 -11.60
N ALA A 150 -26.81 -1.58 -12.26
CA ALA A 150 -26.76 -1.49 -13.71
C ALA A 150 -25.30 -1.40 -14.21
N PRO A 151 -24.98 -1.98 -15.39
CA PRO A 151 -23.66 -1.81 -16.00
C PRO A 151 -23.35 -0.32 -16.23
N ARG A 152 -22.27 0.20 -15.65
CA ARG A 152 -21.91 1.62 -15.74
C ARG A 152 -20.43 1.79 -16.06
N THR A 153 -20.11 2.84 -16.82
CA THR A 153 -18.73 3.22 -17.17
C THR A 153 -18.20 4.36 -16.31
N TYR A 154 -19.10 5.14 -15.73
CA TYR A 154 -18.76 6.25 -14.85
C TYR A 154 -18.58 5.75 -13.40
N ASP A 155 -17.52 6.20 -12.73
CA ASP A 155 -17.25 5.91 -11.32
C ASP A 155 -17.72 7.07 -10.46
N ASP A 156 -18.88 6.90 -9.82
CA ASP A 156 -19.51 7.90 -8.95
C ASP A 156 -18.99 7.88 -7.51
N GLY A 157 -17.89 7.17 -7.22
CA GLY A 157 -17.34 7.08 -5.87
C GLY A 157 -18.17 6.19 -4.92
N GLY A 158 -19.13 5.44 -5.45
CA GLY A 158 -20.00 4.53 -4.68
C GLY A 158 -21.27 5.19 -4.16
N LEU A 159 -21.82 6.16 -4.91
CA LEU A 159 -23.14 6.70 -4.62
C LEU A 159 -24.22 5.65 -4.89
N VAL A 160 -25.35 5.80 -4.19
CA VAL A 160 -26.59 5.06 -4.42
C VAL A 160 -27.73 6.05 -4.62
N ASP A 161 -28.42 5.93 -5.75
CA ASP A 161 -29.62 6.73 -6.04
C ASP A 161 -30.81 6.10 -5.35
N VAL A 162 -31.23 6.69 -4.24
CA VAL A 162 -32.30 6.16 -3.39
C VAL A 162 -33.65 6.12 -4.11
N ASN A 163 -33.87 6.99 -5.10
CA ASN A 163 -35.15 7.05 -5.81
C ASN A 163 -35.29 5.94 -6.85
N HIS A 164 -34.18 5.43 -7.39
CA HIS A 164 -34.23 4.49 -8.52
C HIS A 164 -33.53 3.15 -8.26
N ALA A 165 -32.67 3.04 -7.24
CA ALA A 165 -31.97 1.81 -6.92
C ALA A 165 -32.92 0.73 -6.37
N PRO A 166 -32.64 -0.56 -6.59
CA PRO A 166 -33.35 -1.67 -5.94
C PRO A 166 -33.20 -1.64 -4.41
N GLY A 167 -34.19 -2.19 -3.69
CA GLY A 167 -34.16 -2.26 -2.22
C GLY A 167 -32.93 -2.99 -1.68
N GLU A 168 -32.44 -4.02 -2.38
CA GLU A 168 -31.20 -4.73 -2.02
C GLU A 168 -29.94 -3.84 -2.04
N ILE A 169 -29.90 -2.85 -2.94
CA ILE A 169 -28.80 -1.88 -3.01
C ILE A 169 -28.96 -0.83 -1.92
N ILE A 170 -30.18 -0.36 -1.66
CA ILE A 170 -30.48 0.57 -0.57
C ILE A 170 -30.12 -0.04 0.78
N ALA A 171 -30.41 -1.34 0.98
CA ALA A 171 -30.05 -2.08 2.19
C ALA A 171 -28.53 -2.20 2.41
N ALA A 172 -27.72 -2.01 1.37
CA ALA A 172 -26.26 -2.01 1.47
C ALA A 172 -25.68 -0.65 1.91
N LEU A 173 -26.51 0.40 2.03
CA LEU A 173 -26.08 1.70 2.55
C LEU A 173 -25.76 1.62 4.06
N PRO A 174 -24.82 2.45 4.56
CA PRO A 174 -24.46 2.42 5.96
C PRO A 174 -25.66 2.70 6.88
N GLY A 175 -25.89 1.81 7.85
CA GLY A 175 -26.98 1.93 8.82
C GLY A 175 -28.36 1.48 8.28
N MET A 176 -28.44 1.04 7.03
CA MET A 176 -29.67 0.47 6.46
C MET A 176 -29.71 -1.05 6.66
N ASP A 177 -30.92 -1.59 6.65
CA ASP A 177 -31.18 -3.02 6.56
C ASP A 177 -32.30 -3.29 5.53
N ALA A 178 -32.67 -4.56 5.37
CA ALA A 178 -33.71 -4.96 4.42
C ALA A 178 -35.10 -4.37 4.76
N GLU A 179 -35.43 -4.25 6.05
CA GLU A 179 -36.74 -3.73 6.48
C GLU A 179 -36.84 -2.23 6.21
N LEU A 180 -35.80 -1.47 6.57
CA LEU A 180 -35.69 -0.05 6.28
C LEU A 180 -35.69 0.20 4.78
N ALA A 181 -34.92 -0.57 4.00
CA ALA A 181 -34.89 -0.44 2.56
C ALA A 181 -36.26 -0.71 1.90
N GLU A 182 -36.98 -1.75 2.36
CA GLU A 182 -38.34 -2.03 1.87
C GLU A 182 -39.30 -0.88 2.20
N ARG A 183 -39.18 -0.30 3.39
CA ARG A 183 -39.95 0.88 3.80
C ARG A 183 -39.66 2.08 2.89
N VAL A 184 -38.39 2.34 2.60
CA VAL A 184 -37.98 3.41 1.68
C VAL A 184 -38.57 3.21 0.28
N VAL A 185 -38.51 2.00 -0.27
CA VAL A 185 -39.10 1.67 -1.58
C VAL A 185 -40.61 1.90 -1.58
N ARG A 186 -41.31 1.39 -0.56
CA ARG A 186 -42.76 1.59 -0.41
C ARG A 186 -43.13 3.07 -0.30
N LEU A 187 -42.34 3.87 0.41
CA LEU A 187 -42.58 5.30 0.55
C LEU A 187 -42.40 6.03 -0.77
N ARG A 188 -41.31 5.80 -1.50
CA ARG A 188 -41.13 6.47 -2.81
C ARG A 188 -42.21 6.07 -3.83
N ASP A 189 -42.67 4.81 -3.79
CA ASP A 189 -43.71 4.32 -4.69
C ASP A 189 -45.10 4.91 -4.38
N THR A 190 -45.35 5.33 -3.14
CA THR A 190 -46.65 5.85 -2.70
C THR A 190 -46.70 7.37 -2.55
N GLN A 191 -45.57 8.01 -2.23
CA GLN A 191 -45.46 9.44 -1.93
C GLN A 191 -44.65 10.23 -2.97
N GLY A 192 -43.94 9.53 -3.86
CA GLY A 192 -43.05 10.13 -4.84
C GLY A 192 -41.57 10.15 -4.42
N PRO A 193 -40.68 10.65 -5.28
CA PRO A 193 -39.24 10.65 -5.02
C PRO A 193 -38.89 11.57 -3.85
N PHE A 194 -37.84 11.19 -3.11
CA PHE A 194 -37.25 12.05 -2.08
C PHE A 194 -36.31 13.08 -2.71
N VAL A 195 -36.13 14.22 -2.07
CA VAL A 195 -35.18 15.26 -2.50
C VAL A 195 -33.91 15.30 -1.65
N SER A 196 -33.90 14.71 -0.45
CA SER A 196 -32.72 14.67 0.41
C SER A 196 -32.70 13.52 1.42
N ALA A 197 -31.54 13.29 2.04
CA ALA A 197 -31.36 12.29 3.09
C ALA A 197 -32.13 12.65 4.37
N GLU A 198 -32.28 13.94 4.65
CA GLU A 198 -33.05 14.44 5.79
C GLU A 198 -34.55 14.20 5.60
N GLU A 199 -35.08 14.44 4.41
CA GLU A 199 -36.47 14.12 4.08
C GLU A 199 -36.71 12.62 4.19
N LEU A 200 -35.84 11.81 3.59
CA LEU A 200 -35.88 10.37 3.70
C LEU A 200 -35.89 9.91 5.16
N ALA A 201 -35.03 10.48 6.00
CA ALA A 201 -34.92 10.11 7.41
C ALA A 201 -36.21 10.42 8.17
N VAL A 202 -36.83 11.57 7.91
CA VAL A 202 -38.11 11.97 8.52
C VAL A 202 -39.24 11.05 8.05
N ASN A 203 -39.34 10.80 6.74
CA ASN A 203 -40.45 10.04 6.17
C ASN A 203 -40.37 8.54 6.46
N ALA A 204 -39.16 7.98 6.50
CA ALA A 204 -38.94 6.56 6.79
C ALA A 204 -38.72 6.25 8.28
N ASP A 205 -38.75 7.26 9.16
CA ASP A 205 -38.49 7.14 10.60
C ASP A 205 -37.11 6.49 10.86
N LEU A 206 -36.08 7.01 10.17
CA LEU A 206 -34.72 6.49 10.28
C LEU A 206 -34.03 7.01 11.55
N PRO A 207 -33.16 6.21 12.17
CA PRO A 207 -32.33 6.66 13.30
C PRO A 207 -31.52 7.93 12.94
N PRO A 208 -31.53 8.99 13.79
CA PRO A 208 -30.82 10.23 13.48
C PRO A 208 -29.30 10.09 13.31
N ASP A 209 -28.69 9.06 13.90
CA ASP A 209 -27.26 8.80 13.88
C ASP A 209 -26.74 8.27 12.53
N ILE A 210 -27.62 7.71 11.69
CA ILE A 210 -27.22 7.18 10.37
C ILE A 210 -27.30 8.23 9.27
N VAL A 211 -28.04 9.32 9.46
CA VAL A 211 -28.28 10.38 8.45
C VAL A 211 -26.99 10.97 7.86
N PRO A 212 -25.94 11.30 8.66
CA PRO A 212 -24.70 11.83 8.11
C PRO A 212 -23.98 10.85 7.17
N GLN A 213 -24.01 9.56 7.50
CA GLN A 213 -23.42 8.53 6.65
C GLN A 213 -24.29 8.31 5.41
N LEU A 214 -25.61 8.29 5.57
CA LEU A 214 -26.54 8.16 4.46
C LEU A 214 -26.34 9.28 3.45
N SER A 215 -26.30 10.53 3.91
CA SER A 215 -26.04 11.72 3.08
C SER A 215 -24.72 11.61 2.29
N GLU A 216 -23.66 11.06 2.89
CA GLU A 216 -22.37 10.85 2.24
C GLU A 216 -22.40 9.82 1.10
N TYR A 217 -23.29 8.82 1.15
CA TYR A 217 -23.36 7.73 0.17
C TYR A 217 -24.63 7.72 -0.70
N SER A 218 -25.61 8.58 -0.42
CA SER A 218 -26.85 8.69 -1.20
C SER A 218 -26.84 9.86 -2.19
N ILE A 219 -27.57 9.69 -3.28
CA ILE A 219 -28.02 10.75 -4.19
C ILE A 219 -29.52 10.58 -4.46
N PHE A 220 -30.19 11.66 -4.83
CA PHE A 220 -31.64 11.72 -5.02
C PHE A 220 -31.94 12.34 -6.39
N LEU A 221 -31.95 11.51 -7.43
CA LEU A 221 -32.25 11.98 -8.78
C LEU A 221 -33.77 12.11 -8.97
N PRO A 222 -34.24 13.08 -9.78
CA PRO A 222 -35.65 13.28 -10.09
C PRO A 222 -36.20 12.19 -11.02
#